data_AF-A0A117USH8-F1
#
_entry.id   AF-A0A117USH8-F1
#
_cell.length_a   1.000
_cell.length_b   1.000
_cell.length_c   1.000
_cell.angle_alpha   90.00
_cell.angle_beta   90.00
_cell.angle_gamma   90.00
#
_symmetry.space_group_name_H-M   'P 1'
#
loop_
_entity.id
_entity.type
_entity.pdbx_description
1 polymer ?
#
loop_
_entity_poly.entity_id
_entity_poly.type
_entity_poly.pdbx_seq_one_letter_code
_entity_poly.pdbx_strand_id
1 'polypeptide(L)'
;MMVTRIRARLGAAKRSIGDRLPAPMAAPETPQLRRMRVTLITGLAMLAVLTAAVPALSQACLRAIGAFAWLALAGSSVIVGLRWLTAKIRADDAWAVREREE
;
A
#
# COMPACT_ATOMS: atom_id res chain seq x y z
N MET A 1 -1.92 -21.56 -20.25
CA MET A 1 -2.35 -22.57 -19.22
C MET A 1 -1.55 -22.54 -17.91
N MET A 2 -0.30 -22.04 -17.87
CA MET A 2 0.56 -22.10 -16.68
C MET A 2 0.22 -21.03 -15.61
N VAL A 3 -0.13 -19.82 -16.05
CA VAL A 3 -0.48 -18.68 -15.17
C VAL A 3 -1.74 -18.93 -14.32
N THR A 4 -2.73 -19.62 -14.89
CA THR A 4 -3.98 -19.98 -14.18
C THR A 4 -3.74 -20.97 -13.04
N ARG A 5 -2.81 -21.92 -13.21
CA ARG A 5 -2.44 -22.88 -12.15
C ARG A 5 -1.70 -22.22 -10.99
N ILE A 6 -0.83 -21.25 -11.27
CA ILE A 6 -0.11 -20.48 -10.24
C ILE A 6 -1.10 -19.65 -9.42
N ARG A 7 -2.03 -18.96 -10.09
CA ARG A 7 -3.05 -18.14 -9.42
C ARG A 7 -3.99 -18.97 -8.54
N ALA A 8 -4.37 -20.17 -9.01
CA ALA A 8 -5.17 -21.12 -8.23
C ALA A 8 -4.44 -21.63 -6.98
N ARG A 9 -3.15 -21.98 -7.10
CA ARG A 9 -2.32 -22.42 -5.96
C ARG A 9 -2.12 -21.32 -4.92
N LEU A 10 -1.85 -20.09 -5.36
CA LEU A 10 -1.76 -18.93 -4.46
C LEU A 10 -3.09 -18.66 -3.73
N GLY A 11 -4.23 -18.80 -4.43
CA GLY A 11 -5.54 -18.65 -3.81
C GLY A 11 -5.88 -19.73 -2.79
N ALA A 12 -5.42 -20.96 -2.99
CA ALA A 12 -5.58 -22.05 -2.04
C ALA A 12 -4.71 -21.86 -0.79
N ALA A 13 -3.44 -21.49 -0.96
CA ALA A 13 -2.52 -21.23 0.15
C ALA A 13 -2.97 -20.03 1.01
N LYS A 14 -3.47 -18.97 0.37
CA LYS A 14 -4.01 -17.80 1.08
C LYS A 14 -5.21 -18.18 1.97
N ARG A 15 -6.09 -19.08 1.49
CA ARG A 15 -7.25 -19.55 2.26
C ARG A 15 -6.83 -20.41 3.45
N SER A 16 -5.92 -21.36 3.24
CA SER A 16 -5.45 -22.22 4.34
C SER A 16 -4.72 -21.47 5.46
N ILE A 17 -4.11 -20.33 5.16
CA ILE A 17 -3.50 -19.45 6.18
C ILE A 17 -4.59 -18.68 6.93
N GLY A 18 -5.61 -18.19 6.22
CA GLY A 18 -6.76 -17.50 6.82
C GLY A 18 -7.52 -18.38 7.81
N ASP A 19 -7.78 -19.63 7.45
CA ASP A 19 -8.55 -20.58 8.29
C ASP A 19 -7.82 -21.00 9.58
N ARG A 20 -6.50 -20.76 9.66
CA ARG A 20 -5.67 -21.09 10.83
C ARG A 20 -5.45 -19.89 11.78
N LEU A 21 -5.90 -18.70 11.40
CA LEU A 21 -5.78 -17.51 12.24
C LEU A 21 -7.02 -17.45 13.17
N PRO A 22 -6.82 -17.45 14.51
CA PRO A 22 -7.90 -17.67 15.49
C PRO A 22 -8.96 -16.56 15.55
N ALA A 23 -8.75 -15.43 14.89
CA ALA A 23 -9.74 -14.41 14.57
C ALA A 23 -9.13 -13.50 13.49
N PRO A 24 -9.91 -12.85 12.62
CA PRO A 24 -9.36 -11.81 11.75
C PRO A 24 -8.86 -10.65 12.61
N MET A 25 -7.54 -10.61 12.89
CA MET A 25 -6.87 -9.55 13.67
C MET A 25 -7.02 -8.13 13.07
N ALA A 26 -7.64 -7.98 11.90
CA ALA A 26 -7.91 -6.70 11.27
C ALA A 26 -9.17 -6.78 10.41
N ALA A 27 -9.91 -5.67 10.31
CA ALA A 27 -11.09 -5.60 9.47
C ALA A 27 -10.72 -5.93 8.00
N PRO A 28 -11.55 -6.73 7.30
CA PRO A 28 -11.31 -7.04 5.89
C PRO A 28 -11.21 -5.75 5.07
N GLU A 29 -10.11 -5.61 4.31
CA GLU A 29 -9.86 -4.39 3.55
C GLU A 29 -10.88 -4.22 2.42
N THR A 30 -11.52 -3.05 2.40
CA THR A 30 -12.36 -2.65 1.27
C THR A 30 -11.52 -2.47 0.00
N PRO A 31 -12.10 -2.64 -1.20
CA PRO A 31 -11.40 -2.41 -2.46
C PRO A 31 -10.78 -1.01 -2.56
N GLN A 32 -11.41 -0.01 -1.93
CA GLN A 32 -10.91 1.36 -1.87
C GLN A 32 -9.65 1.48 -1.01
N LEU A 33 -9.65 0.93 0.21
CA LEU A 33 -8.47 0.89 1.08
C LEU A 33 -7.30 0.15 0.41
N ARG A 34 -7.60 -0.95 -0.29
CA ARG A 34 -6.59 -1.70 -1.04
C ARG A 34 -5.96 -0.86 -2.16
N ARG A 35 -6.77 -0.13 -2.93
CA ARG A 35 -6.26 0.78 -3.98
C ARG A 35 -5.34 1.84 -3.39
N MET A 36 -5.78 2.50 -2.33
CA MET A 36 -4.99 3.53 -1.64
C MET A 36 -3.65 2.99 -1.12
N ARG A 37 -3.64 1.77 -0.54
CA ARG A 37 -2.40 1.10 -0.13
C ARG A 37 -1.46 0.85 -1.30
N VAL A 38 -1.98 0.32 -2.41
CA VAL A 38 -1.16 0.07 -3.61
C VAL A 38 -0.61 1.38 -4.16
N THR A 39 -1.44 2.43 -4.26
CA THR A 39 -0.98 3.77 -4.68
C THR A 39 0.14 4.28 -3.79
N LEU A 40 0.01 4.14 -2.46
CA LEU A 40 1.05 4.53 -1.51
C LEU A 40 2.35 3.74 -1.72
N ILE A 41 2.26 2.41 -1.84
CA ILE A 41 3.43 1.56 -2.08
C ILE A 41 4.13 1.95 -3.38
N THR A 42 3.38 2.14 -4.46
CA THR A 42 3.93 2.56 -5.75
C THR A 42 4.57 3.95 -5.66
N GLY A 43 3.93 4.90 -4.97
CA GLY A 43 4.49 6.24 -4.75
C GLY A 43 5.81 6.21 -3.98
N LEU A 44 5.88 5.44 -2.90
CA LEU A 44 7.10 5.25 -2.11
C LEU A 44 8.20 4.54 -2.90
N ALA A 45 7.85 3.54 -3.72
CA ALA A 45 8.81 2.87 -4.60
C ALA A 45 9.39 3.84 -5.64
N MET A 46 8.55 4.67 -6.27
CA MET A 46 9.01 5.72 -7.19
C MET A 46 9.91 6.73 -6.49
N LEU A 47 9.55 7.15 -5.26
CA LEU A 47 10.35 8.07 -4.47
C LEU A 47 11.73 7.47 -4.14
N ALA A 48 11.80 6.18 -3.79
CA ALA A 48 13.04 5.48 -3.53
C ALA A 48 13.93 5.43 -4.79
N VAL A 49 13.37 5.10 -5.95
CA VAL A 49 14.09 5.11 -7.24
C VAL A 49 14.61 6.50 -7.56
N LEU A 50 13.78 7.54 -7.39
CA LEU A 50 14.17 8.92 -7.67
C LEU A 50 15.29 9.38 -6.73
N THR A 51 15.23 8.99 -5.46
CA THR A 51 16.28 9.27 -4.47
C THR A 51 17.59 8.58 -4.83
N ALA A 52 17.54 7.34 -5.30
CA ALA A 52 18.73 6.63 -5.78
C ALA A 52 19.32 7.24 -7.07
N ALA A 53 18.49 7.86 -7.91
CA ALA A 53 18.90 8.48 -9.18
C ALA A 53 19.47 9.91 -9.04
N VAL A 54 19.57 10.47 -7.82
CA VAL A 54 20.08 11.83 -7.56
C VAL A 54 21.45 12.11 -8.21
N PRO A 55 22.46 11.19 -8.18
CA PRO A 55 23.74 11.43 -8.82
C PRO A 55 23.61 11.63 -10.34
N ALA A 56 22.81 10.81 -11.02
CA ALA A 56 22.58 10.90 -12.45
C ALA A 56 21.80 12.18 -12.84
N LEU A 57 20.80 12.56 -12.04
CA LEU A 57 20.04 13.80 -12.22
C LEU A 57 20.92 15.05 -12.09
N SER A 58 21.96 14.99 -11.26
CA SER A 58 22.91 16.09 -11.09
C SER A 58 23.79 16.32 -12.31
N GLN A 59 24.16 15.25 -13.02
CA GLN A 59 24.96 15.32 -14.25
C GLN A 59 24.15 15.80 -15.46
N ALA A 60 22.84 15.52 -15.47
CA ALA A 60 21.95 15.85 -16.59
C ALA A 60 21.40 17.30 -16.57
N CYS A 61 21.85 18.18 -15.66
CA CYS A 61 21.26 19.52 -15.44
C CYS A 61 19.75 19.53 -15.11
N LEU A 62 19.16 18.38 -14.77
CA LEU A 62 17.74 18.22 -14.46
C LEU A 62 17.42 18.40 -12.96
N ARG A 63 18.35 18.99 -12.18
CA ARG A 63 18.25 19.07 -10.71
C ARG A 63 16.97 19.74 -10.23
N ALA A 64 16.54 20.83 -10.86
CA ALA A 64 15.33 21.55 -10.47
C ALA A 64 14.06 20.71 -10.72
N ILE A 65 13.98 20.04 -11.87
CA ILE A 65 12.85 19.18 -12.24
C ILE A 65 12.82 17.94 -11.33
N GLY A 66 13.97 17.32 -11.09
CA GLY A 66 14.10 16.18 -10.18
C GLY A 66 13.71 16.52 -8.75
N ALA A 67 14.13 17.68 -8.24
CA ALA A 67 13.74 18.15 -6.91
C ALA A 67 12.23 18.43 -6.80
N PHE A 68 11.65 19.08 -7.81
CA PHE A 68 10.20 19.31 -7.85
C PHE A 68 9.41 18.00 -7.90
N ALA A 69 9.79 17.06 -8.77
CA ALA A 69 9.16 15.74 -8.87
C ALA A 69 9.28 14.96 -7.55
N TRP A 70 10.44 15.05 -6.89
CA TRP A 70 10.66 14.43 -5.58
C TRP A 70 9.73 15.02 -4.52
N LEU A 71 9.64 16.34 -4.42
CA LEU A 71 8.76 17.03 -3.47
C LEU A 71 7.28 16.69 -3.73
N ALA A 72 6.86 16.67 -5.00
CA ALA A 72 5.50 16.31 -5.38
C ALA A 72 5.16 14.84 -5.01
N LEU A 73 6.08 13.90 -5.26
CA LEU A 73 5.91 12.50 -4.88
C LEU A 73 5.91 12.30 -3.37
N ALA A 74 6.80 12.98 -2.64
CA ALA A 74 6.86 12.92 -1.19
C ALA A 74 5.56 13.49 -0.58
N GLY A 75 5.15 14.68 -0.99
CA GLY A 75 3.92 15.33 -0.51
C GLY A 75 2.67 14.51 -0.81
N SER A 76 2.53 14.00 -2.04
CA SER A 76 1.39 13.15 -2.40
C SER A 76 1.39 11.82 -1.62
N SER A 77 2.56 11.20 -1.39
CA SER A 77 2.67 9.99 -0.59
C SER A 77 2.25 10.22 0.86
N VAL A 78 2.64 11.35 1.46
CA VAL A 78 2.18 11.73 2.81
C VAL A 78 0.67 11.91 2.87
N ILE A 79 0.08 12.63 1.91
CA ILE A 79 -1.37 12.86 1.87
C ILE A 79 -2.13 11.54 1.71
N VAL A 80 -1.71 10.69 0.77
CA VAL A 80 -2.35 9.38 0.53
C VAL A 80 -2.16 8.47 1.76
N GLY A 81 -0.98 8.49 2.37
CA GLY A 81 -0.67 7.72 3.57
C GLY A 81 -1.55 8.09 4.76
N LEU A 82 -1.70 9.39 5.04
CA LEU A 82 -2.57 9.87 6.12
C LEU A 82 -4.05 9.52 5.87
N ARG A 83 -4.52 9.68 4.64
CA ARG A 83 -5.90 9.31 4.27
C ARG A 83 -6.13 7.80 4.38
N TRP A 84 -5.15 6.99 4.00
CA TRP A 84 -5.24 5.54 4.13
C TRP A 84 -5.24 5.11 5.60
N LEU A 85 -4.32 5.67 6.40
CA LEU A 85 -4.17 5.35 7.81
C LEU A 85 -5.44 5.69 8.60
N THR A 86 -5.97 6.89 8.42
CA THR A 86 -7.22 7.32 9.07
C THR A 86 -8.42 6.45 8.69
N ALA A 87 -8.55 6.11 7.41
CA ALA A 87 -9.62 5.23 6.95
C ALA A 87 -9.44 3.78 7.46
N LYS A 88 -8.19 3.32 7.61
CA LYS A 88 -7.89 1.99 8.14
C LYS A 88 -8.20 1.89 9.64
N ILE A 89 -7.77 2.88 10.43
CA ILE A 89 -8.07 2.96 11.88
C ILE A 89 -9.59 2.94 12.10
N ARG A 90 -10.35 3.78 11.39
CA ARG A 90 -11.82 3.79 11.51
C ARG A 90 -12.47 2.45 11.19
N ALA A 91 -11.96 1.75 10.18
CA ALA A 91 -12.48 0.44 9.81
C ALA A 91 -12.14 -0.63 10.85
N ASP A 92 -10.95 -0.57 11.45
CA ASP A 92 -10.52 -1.49 12.50
C ASP A 92 -11.26 -1.23 13.82
N ASP A 93 -11.49 0.04 14.20
CA ASP A 93 -12.29 0.41 15.37
C ASP A 93 -13.74 -0.07 15.23
N ALA A 94 -14.36 0.14 14.08
CA ALA A 94 -15.73 -0.33 13.82
C ALA A 94 -15.85 -1.86 13.87
N TRP A 95 -14.81 -2.58 13.41
CA TRP A 95 -14.76 -4.03 13.50
C TRP A 95 -14.60 -4.53 14.94
N ALA A 96 -13.72 -3.89 15.72
CA ALA A 96 -13.46 -4.25 17.11
C ALA A 96 -14.68 -4.00 18.01
N VAL A 97 -15.50 -2.98 17.72
CA VAL A 97 -16.77 -2.75 18.42
C VAL A 97 -17.77 -3.87 18.09
N ARG A 98 -17.91 -4.24 16.81
CA ARG A 98 -18.82 -5.31 16.37
C ARG A 98 -18.53 -6.65 17.04
N GLU A 99 -17.25 -7.01 17.20
CA GLU A 99 -16.83 -8.28 17.84
C GLU A 99 -17.03 -8.30 19.37
N ARG A 100 -17.20 -7.14 20.02
CA ARG A 100 -17.52 -7.06 21.45
C ARG A 100 -19.01 -7.17 21.77
N GLU A 101 -19.87 -6.90 20.79
CA GLU A 101 -21.32 -6.95 20.91
C GLU A 101 -21.92 -8.32 20.54
N GLU A 102 -21.16 -9.17 19.83
CA GLU A 102 -21.47 -10.57 19.50
C GLU A 102 -20.95 -11.54 20.57
#